data_AF-A0A413VVJ5-F1
#
_entry.id   AF-A0A413VVJ5-F1
#
_cell.length_a   1.000
_cell.length_b   1.000
_cell.length_c   1.000
_cell.angle_alpha   90.00
_cell.angle_beta   90.00
_cell.angle_gamma   90.00
#
_symmetry.space_group_name_H-M   'P 1'
#
loop_
_entity.id
_entity.type
_entity.pdbx_description
1 polymer ?
#
loop_
_entity_poly.entity_id
_entity_poly.type
_entity_poly.pdbx_seq_one_letter_code
_entity_poly.pdbx_strand_id
1 'polypeptide(L)'
;MWILIVSLLLLTLVALIAGHIRNRRLQKKIENGELESFPEVKEADVECCGQHEVCEKDSLLAAVSKEIEYYDDEELDQFIGRAPETYTEEEMEMFRDVFYTMQETDVAGWVRSLQLRGINLPDNLKDEVFLIIGERRMHP
;
A
#
# COMPACT_ATOMS: atom_id res chain seq x y z
N MET A 1 -19.52 -12.16 27.09
CA MET A 1 -20.38 -11.25 26.31
C MET A 1 -20.73 -9.97 27.05
N TRP A 2 -21.17 -10.01 28.31
CA TRP A 2 -21.49 -8.81 29.11
C TRP A 2 -20.34 -7.82 29.32
N ILE A 3 -19.11 -8.31 29.47
CA ILE A 3 -17.92 -7.46 29.65
C ILE A 3 -17.68 -6.55 28.43
N LEU A 4 -17.94 -7.04 27.22
CA LEU A 4 -17.82 -6.25 25.99
C LEU A 4 -18.87 -5.14 25.92
N ILE A 5 -20.11 -5.45 26.33
CA ILE A 5 -21.21 -4.48 26.34
C ILE A 5 -20.93 -3.37 27.36
N VAL A 6 -20.47 -3.72 28.57
CA VAL A 6 -20.12 -2.75 29.62
C VAL A 6 -18.93 -1.88 29.19
N SER A 7 -17.91 -2.49 28.57
CA SER A 7 -16.76 -1.75 28.02
C SER A 7 -17.17 -0.75 26.94
N LEU A 8 -18.04 -1.17 26.01
CA LEU A 8 -18.54 -0.30 24.94
C LEU A 8 -19.32 0.89 25.50
N LEU A 9 -20.20 0.66 26.48
CA LEU A 9 -20.95 1.72 27.15
C LEU A 9 -20.04 2.68 27.94
N LEU A 10 -18.96 2.16 28.52
CA LEU A 10 -18.00 2.98 29.24
C LEU A 10 -17.21 3.87 28.27
N LEU A 11 -16.79 3.33 27.12
CA LEU A 11 -16.11 4.11 26.08
C LEU A 11 -16.98 5.24 25.51
N THR A 12 -18.26 4.98 25.24
CA THR A 12 -19.17 6.02 24.75
C THR A 12 -19.38 7.12 25.80
N LEU A 13 -19.51 6.76 27.08
CA LEU A 13 -19.61 7.72 28.17
C LEU A 13 -18.36 8.61 28.27
N VAL A 14 -17.17 8.00 28.19
CA VAL A 14 -15.89 8.74 28.24
C VAL A 14 -15.77 9.70 27.06
N ALA A 15 -16.12 9.27 25.85
CA ALA A 15 -16.10 10.11 24.66
C ALA A 15 -17.04 11.32 24.78
N LEU A 16 -18.26 11.12 25.29
CA LEU A 16 -19.24 12.19 25.52
C LEU A 16 -18.72 13.21 26.56
N ILE A 17 -18.15 12.73 27.67
CA ILE A 17 -17.60 13.59 28.71
C ILE A 17 -16.41 14.41 28.17
N ALA A 18 -15.49 13.76 27.46
CA ALA A 18 -14.33 14.42 26.86
C ALA A 18 -14.75 15.48 25.82
N GLY A 19 -15.72 15.16 24.97
CA GLY A 19 -16.28 16.09 23.99
C GLY A 19 -16.94 17.30 24.66
N HIS A 20 -17.72 17.08 25.71
CA HIS A 20 -18.38 18.15 26.46
C HIS A 20 -17.38 19.09 27.15
N ILE A 21 -16.35 18.54 27.78
CA ILE A 21 -15.28 19.33 28.42
C ILE A 21 -14.53 20.16 27.37
N ARG A 22 -14.17 19.56 26.22
CA ARG A 22 -13.50 20.27 25.13
C ARG A 22 -14.36 21.42 24.60
N ASN A 23 -15.65 21.17 24.38
CA ASN A 23 -16.58 22.19 23.88
C ASN A 23 -16.71 23.36 24.86
N ARG A 24 -16.83 23.08 26.18
CA ARG A 24 -16.86 24.13 27.21
C ARG A 24 -15.56 24.92 27.29
N ARG A 25 -14.40 24.28 27.12
CA ARG A 25 -13.10 24.99 27.09
C ARG A 25 -12.98 25.89 25.86
N LEU A 26 -13.47 25.45 24.70
CA LEU A 26 -13.47 26.24 23.47
C LEU A 26 -14.39 27.46 23.58
N GLN A 27 -15.61 27.30 24.11
CA GLN A 27 -16.52 28.42 24.37
C GLN A 27 -15.90 29.47 25.29
N LYS A 28 -15.24 29.05 26.39
CA LYS A 28 -14.54 29.98 27.30
C LYS A 28 -13.41 30.75 26.62
N LYS A 29 -12.69 30.13 25.68
CA LYS A 29 -11.61 30.79 24.93
C LYS A 29 -12.16 31.80 23.90
N ILE A 30 -13.34 31.54 23.35
CA ILE A 30 -14.06 32.50 22.47
C ILE A 30 -14.53 33.71 23.29
N GLU A 31 -15.15 33.47 24.47
CA GLU A 31 -15.61 34.55 25.36
C GLU A 31 -14.46 35.43 25.90
N ASN A 32 -13.28 34.85 26.12
CA ASN A 32 -12.08 35.58 26.57
C ASN A 32 -11.37 36.35 25.44
N GLY A 33 -11.85 36.28 24.19
CA GLY A 33 -11.27 37.00 23.05
C GLY A 33 -9.95 36.41 22.53
N GLU A 34 -9.58 35.19 22.94
CA GLU A 34 -8.36 34.49 22.45
C GLU A 34 -8.59 33.74 21.12
N LEU A 35 -9.85 33.56 20.72
CA LEU A 35 -10.26 32.88 19.49
C LEU A 35 -11.37 33.70 18.81
N GLU A 36 -11.14 34.18 17.59
CA GLU A 36 -12.13 34.99 16.83
C GLU A 36 -13.34 34.15 16.37
N SER A 37 -13.24 32.83 16.35
CA SER A 37 -14.33 31.89 16.05
C SER A 37 -13.99 30.47 16.52
N PHE A 38 -14.95 29.55 16.46
CA PHE A 38 -14.65 28.12 16.57
C PHE A 38 -13.53 27.79 15.57
N PRO A 39 -12.46 27.09 15.98
CA PRO A 39 -11.39 26.74 15.05
C PRO A 39 -12.03 26.00 13.89
N GLU A 40 -11.91 26.61 12.70
CA GLU A 40 -12.34 26.00 11.46
C GLU A 40 -11.69 24.62 11.40
N VAL A 41 -12.47 23.60 11.09
CA VAL A 41 -11.90 22.29 10.78
C VAL A 41 -11.05 22.54 9.54
N LYS A 42 -9.76 22.78 9.77
CA LYS A 42 -8.77 22.55 8.74
C LYS A 42 -8.89 21.06 8.48
N GLU A 43 -9.70 20.71 7.48
CA GLU A 43 -9.39 19.54 6.69
C GLU A 43 -7.91 19.71 6.39
N ALA A 44 -7.09 18.83 6.98
CA ALA A 44 -5.68 18.82 6.65
C ALA A 44 -5.66 18.89 5.14
N ASP A 45 -5.05 19.94 4.61
CA ASP A 45 -4.92 20.08 3.18
C ASP A 45 -4.21 18.82 2.73
N VAL A 46 -5.00 17.88 2.22
CA VAL A 46 -4.51 16.71 1.52
C VAL A 46 -4.15 17.18 0.11
N GLU A 47 -3.57 18.37 -0.01
CA GLU A 47 -2.50 18.66 -0.95
C GLU A 47 -1.42 17.61 -0.68
N CYS A 48 -1.67 16.48 -1.35
CA CYS A 48 -0.80 15.36 -1.51
C CYS A 48 0.43 15.88 -2.25
N CYS A 49 1.32 16.53 -1.51
CA CYS A 49 2.67 16.89 -1.93
C CYS A 49 3.24 15.59 -2.52
N GLY A 50 3.65 15.61 -3.79
CA GLY A 50 4.00 14.45 -4.63
C GLY A 50 5.11 13.52 -4.11
N GLN A 51 5.45 13.64 -2.83
CA GLN A 51 6.23 12.71 -2.03
C GLN A 51 5.40 11.58 -1.40
N HIS A 52 4.07 11.60 -1.49
CA HIS A 52 3.24 10.51 -0.92
C HIS A 52 3.45 9.18 -1.66
N GLU A 53 3.78 9.22 -2.95
CA GLU A 53 4.13 8.01 -3.71
C GLU A 53 5.44 7.40 -3.21
N VAL A 54 6.37 8.20 -2.69
CA VAL A 54 7.65 7.71 -2.15
C VAL A 54 7.52 7.26 -0.69
N CYS A 55 6.71 7.95 0.11
CA CYS A 55 6.52 7.62 1.52
C CYS A 55 5.68 6.35 1.72
N GLU A 56 4.65 6.12 0.90
CA GLU A 56 3.92 4.84 0.90
C GLU A 56 4.75 3.71 0.30
N LYS A 57 5.58 3.95 -0.72
CA LYS A 57 6.40 2.88 -1.31
C LYS A 57 7.35 2.27 -0.27
N ASP A 58 8.03 3.09 0.53
CA ASP A 58 8.93 2.58 1.57
C ASP A 58 8.18 2.03 2.81
N SER A 59 7.02 2.59 3.18
CA SER A 59 6.24 2.10 4.34
C SER A 59 5.41 0.85 4.04
N LEU A 60 4.94 0.66 2.80
CA LEU A 60 4.21 -0.54 2.35
C LEU A 60 5.17 -1.67 1.95
N LEU A 61 6.35 -1.35 1.39
CA LEU A 61 7.40 -2.35 1.15
C LEU A 61 8.06 -2.84 2.44
N ALA A 62 8.06 -2.05 3.52
CA ALA A 62 8.53 -2.50 4.83
C ALA A 62 7.59 -3.52 5.49
N ALA A 63 6.30 -3.54 5.11
CA ALA A 63 5.32 -4.55 5.55
C ALA A 63 5.27 -5.78 4.64
N VAL A 64 5.97 -5.74 3.50
CA VAL A 64 6.11 -6.82 2.54
C VAL A 64 7.42 -7.55 2.81
N SER A 65 7.41 -8.88 2.80
CA SER A 65 8.62 -9.69 2.99
C SER A 65 9.71 -9.26 2.01
N LYS A 66 10.93 -9.05 2.53
CA LYS A 66 12.14 -8.82 1.71
C LYS A 66 12.79 -10.13 1.26
N GLU A 67 12.16 -11.26 1.58
CA GLU A 67 12.62 -12.57 1.17
C GLU A 67 12.42 -12.74 -0.34
N ILE A 68 13.47 -13.24 -1.00
CA ILE A 68 13.43 -13.61 -2.41
C ILE A 68 12.94 -15.05 -2.46
N GLU A 69 11.78 -15.27 -3.06
CA GLU A 69 11.24 -16.59 -3.39
C GLU A 69 11.50 -16.89 -4.87
N TYR A 70 12.00 -18.08 -5.17
CA TYR A 70 12.25 -18.56 -6.53
C TYR A 70 11.08 -19.43 -7.00
N TYR A 71 10.64 -19.22 -8.23
CA TYR A 71 9.47 -19.88 -8.82
C TYR A 71 9.88 -20.73 -10.02
N ASP A 72 10.95 -21.53 -9.85
CA ASP A 72 11.63 -22.28 -10.93
C ASP A 72 12.06 -21.37 -12.10
N ASP A 73 12.56 -20.17 -11.77
CA ASP A 73 12.85 -19.08 -12.70
C ASP A 73 14.29 -18.54 -12.60
N GLU A 74 15.22 -19.34 -12.09
CA GLU A 74 16.63 -18.99 -11.88
C GLU A 74 17.34 -18.60 -13.18
N GLU A 75 16.89 -19.11 -14.33
CA GLU A 75 17.40 -18.73 -15.64
C GLU A 75 17.21 -17.25 -15.96
N LEU A 76 16.26 -16.57 -15.30
CA LEU A 76 16.05 -15.14 -15.44
C LEU A 76 17.10 -14.30 -14.68
N ASP A 77 17.92 -14.90 -13.82
CA ASP A 77 18.98 -14.18 -13.08
C ASP A 77 20.05 -13.59 -14.02
N GLN A 78 20.14 -14.08 -15.26
CA GLN A 78 20.98 -13.47 -16.30
C GLN A 78 20.54 -12.04 -16.70
N PHE A 79 19.34 -11.61 -16.28
CA PHE A 79 18.76 -10.30 -16.56
C PHE A 79 18.91 -9.27 -15.43
N ILE A 80 19.60 -9.63 -14.34
CA ILE A 80 19.82 -8.71 -13.20
C ILE A 80 20.50 -7.42 -13.67
N GLY A 81 19.87 -6.28 -13.39
CA GLY A 81 20.38 -4.95 -13.72
C GLY A 81 20.30 -4.60 -15.22
N ARG A 82 19.73 -5.46 -16.07
CA ARG A 82 19.46 -5.14 -17.47
C ARG A 82 18.16 -4.34 -17.59
N ALA A 83 18.15 -3.43 -18.56
CA ALA A 83 16.98 -2.63 -18.87
C ALA A 83 16.05 -3.42 -19.81
N PRO A 84 14.73 -3.37 -19.62
CA PRO A 84 13.78 -4.22 -20.36
C PRO A 84 13.77 -3.94 -21.87
N GLU A 85 14.17 -2.75 -22.29
CA GLU A 85 14.28 -2.34 -23.70
C GLU A 85 15.44 -3.04 -24.42
N THR A 86 16.34 -3.70 -23.65
CA THR A 86 17.50 -4.42 -24.20
C THR A 86 17.24 -5.92 -24.40
N TYR A 87 16.04 -6.40 -24.08
CA TYR A 87 15.70 -7.80 -24.24
C TYR A 87 15.39 -8.13 -25.70
N THR A 88 15.95 -9.24 -26.20
CA THR A 88 15.55 -9.79 -27.50
C THR A 88 14.19 -10.49 -27.39
N GLU A 89 13.60 -10.85 -28.54
CA GLU A 89 12.35 -11.61 -28.56
C GLU A 89 12.51 -12.98 -27.88
N GLU A 90 13.63 -13.67 -28.11
CA GLU A 90 13.91 -14.95 -27.45
C GLU A 90 14.09 -14.77 -25.93
N GLU A 91 14.69 -13.66 -25.51
CA GLU A 91 14.85 -13.36 -24.09
C GLU A 91 13.51 -13.06 -23.42
N MET A 92 12.62 -12.33 -24.10
CA MET A 92 11.27 -12.08 -23.63
C MET A 92 10.42 -13.35 -23.58
N GLU A 93 10.71 -14.35 -24.42
CA GLU A 93 10.03 -15.65 -24.37
C GLU A 93 10.35 -16.41 -23.06
N MET A 94 11.58 -16.33 -22.55
CA MET A 94 11.91 -16.96 -21.26
C MET A 94 11.04 -16.41 -20.11
N PHE A 95 10.74 -15.10 -20.11
CA PHE A 95 9.81 -14.53 -19.14
C PHE A 95 8.37 -15.05 -19.34
N ARG A 96 7.94 -15.25 -20.58
CA ARG A 96 6.60 -15.78 -20.91
C ARG A 96 6.46 -17.23 -20.51
N ASP A 97 7.48 -18.05 -20.74
CA ASP A 97 7.48 -19.47 -20.37
C ASP A 97 7.25 -19.65 -18.87
N VAL A 98 7.98 -18.88 -18.05
CA VAL A 98 7.79 -18.85 -16.59
C VAL A 98 6.39 -18.33 -16.23
N PHE A 99 5.99 -17.18 -16.80
CA PHE A 99 4.73 -16.53 -16.47
C PHE A 99 3.48 -17.35 -16.83
N TYR A 100 3.47 -18.03 -17.97
CA TYR A 100 2.31 -18.82 -18.42
C TYR A 100 2.23 -20.21 -17.79
N THR A 101 3.31 -20.67 -17.14
CA THR A 101 3.32 -21.96 -16.44
C THR A 101 3.07 -21.85 -14.94
N MET A 102 3.23 -20.66 -14.35
CA MET A 102 2.92 -20.45 -12.93
C MET A 102 1.42 -20.29 -12.65
N GLN A 103 1.04 -20.48 -11.38
CA GLN A 103 -0.31 -20.21 -10.93
C GLN A 103 -0.55 -18.71 -10.79
N GLU A 104 -1.76 -18.26 -11.10
CA GLU A 104 -2.17 -16.85 -10.92
C GLU A 104 -1.98 -16.34 -9.48
N THR A 105 -2.05 -17.22 -8.48
CA THR A 105 -1.80 -16.89 -7.07
C THR A 105 -0.37 -16.45 -6.81
N ASP A 106 0.56 -16.92 -7.62
CA ASP A 106 2.00 -16.82 -7.40
C ASP A 106 2.59 -15.62 -8.17
N VAL A 107 1.89 -15.13 -9.20
CA VAL A 107 2.28 -13.97 -10.03
C VAL A 107 2.69 -12.75 -9.20
N ALA A 108 1.91 -12.42 -8.17
CA ALA A 108 2.20 -11.26 -7.31
C ALA A 108 3.47 -11.45 -6.45
N GLY A 109 3.78 -12.69 -6.08
CA GLY A 109 5.00 -13.06 -5.37
C GLY A 109 6.21 -13.07 -6.31
N TRP A 110 6.06 -13.69 -7.48
CA TRP A 110 7.08 -13.76 -8.52
C TRP A 110 7.57 -12.38 -8.98
N VAL A 111 6.64 -11.46 -9.32
CA VAL A 111 6.98 -10.09 -9.74
C VAL A 111 7.75 -9.36 -8.64
N ARG A 112 7.39 -9.58 -7.38
CA ARG A 112 8.11 -9.01 -6.24
C ARG A 112 9.52 -9.58 -6.11
N SER A 113 9.68 -10.89 -6.25
CA SER A 113 10.99 -11.55 -6.23
C SER A 113 11.89 -11.09 -7.37
N LEU A 114 11.35 -10.87 -8.57
CA LEU A 114 12.09 -10.27 -9.70
C LEU A 114 12.55 -8.84 -9.36
N GLN A 115 11.67 -8.01 -8.79
CA GLN A 115 12.03 -6.66 -8.36
C GLN A 115 13.11 -6.65 -7.27
N LEU A 116 13.03 -7.55 -6.28
CA LEU A 116 14.03 -7.70 -5.23
C LEU A 116 15.39 -8.16 -5.78
N ARG A 117 15.38 -8.99 -6.83
CA ARG A 117 16.58 -9.40 -7.58
C ARG A 117 17.11 -8.33 -8.53
N GLY A 118 16.35 -7.26 -8.80
CA GLY A 118 16.72 -6.23 -9.77
C GLY A 118 16.55 -6.67 -11.22
N ILE A 119 15.63 -7.60 -11.49
CA ILE A 119 15.24 -8.05 -12.82
C ILE A 119 14.00 -7.28 -13.24
N ASN A 120 14.09 -6.57 -14.36
CA ASN A 120 12.97 -5.80 -14.90
C ASN A 120 12.09 -6.68 -15.78
N LEU A 121 10.76 -6.61 -15.61
CA LEU A 121 9.82 -7.27 -16.52
C LEU A 121 9.84 -6.62 -17.92
N PRO A 122 9.74 -7.41 -19.00
CA PRO A 122 9.44 -6.91 -20.34
C PRO A 122 8.14 -6.10 -20.39
N ASP A 123 8.10 -5.01 -21.17
CA ASP A 123 6.94 -4.11 -21.22
C ASP A 123 5.66 -4.80 -21.72
N ASN A 124 5.78 -5.70 -22.69
CA ASN A 124 4.66 -6.46 -23.25
C ASN A 124 3.98 -7.38 -22.22
N LEU A 125 4.70 -7.80 -21.17
CA LEU A 125 4.17 -8.69 -20.14
C LEU A 125 3.56 -7.93 -18.95
N LYS A 126 3.91 -6.63 -18.79
CA LYS A 126 3.45 -5.81 -17.65
C LYS A 126 1.94 -5.71 -17.60
N ASP A 127 1.28 -5.46 -18.74
CA ASP A 127 -0.18 -5.24 -18.79
C ASP A 127 -0.96 -6.49 -18.33
N GLU A 128 -0.52 -7.67 -18.75
CA GLU A 128 -1.15 -8.95 -18.40
C GLU A 128 -0.95 -9.28 -16.91
N VAL A 129 0.27 -9.08 -16.41
CA VAL A 129 0.58 -9.19 -14.98
C VAL A 129 -0.28 -8.25 -14.13
N PHE A 130 -0.45 -6.98 -14.56
CA PHE A 130 -1.27 -6.01 -13.84
C PHE A 130 -2.74 -6.42 -13.79
N LEU A 131 -3.27 -7.01 -14.86
CA LEU A 131 -4.65 -7.51 -14.90
C LEU A 131 -4.87 -8.62 -13.86
N ILE A 132 -4.01 -9.63 -13.83
CA ILE A 132 -4.11 -10.77 -12.89
C ILE A 132 -4.00 -10.30 -11.44
N ILE A 133 -3.01 -9.46 -11.13
CA ILE A 133 -2.82 -8.92 -9.78
C ILE A 133 -4.02 -8.03 -9.38
N GLY A 134 -4.54 -7.24 -10.32
CA GLY A 134 -5.71 -6.39 -10.12
C GLY A 134 -6.97 -7.20 -9.80
N GLU A 135 -7.25 -8.25 -10.57
CA GLU A 135 -8.41 -9.13 -10.37
C GLU A 135 -8.35 -9.82 -8.99
N ARG A 136 -7.19 -10.32 -8.58
CA ARG A 136 -7.00 -10.98 -7.28
C ARG A 136 -7.14 -10.02 -6.09
N ARG A 137 -6.88 -8.71 -6.25
CA ARG A 137 -7.14 -7.72 -5.19
C ARG A 137 -8.62 -7.43 -5.02
N MET A 138 -9.39 -7.50 -6.11
CA MET A 138 -10.85 -7.29 -6.10
C MET A 138 -11.60 -8.55 -5.65
N HIS A 139 -11.04 -9.73 -5.92
CA HIS A 139 -11.59 -11.05 -5.60
C HIS A 139 -10.50 -11.96 -4.97
N PRO A 140 -10.29 -11.89 -3.64
CA PRO A 140 -9.24 -12.63 -2.94
C PRO A 140 -9.43 -14.15 -2.93
#